data_AF-A0A377ZTZ2-F1
#
_entry.id   AF-A0A377ZTZ2-F1
#
_cell.length_a   1.000
_cell.length_b   1.000
_cell.length_c   1.000
_cell.angle_alpha   90.00
_cell.angle_beta   90.00
_cell.angle_gamma   90.00
#
_symmetry.space_group_name_H-M   'P 1'
#
loop_
_entity.id
_entity.type
_entity.pdbx_description
1 polymer ?
#
loop_
_entity_poly.entity_id
_entity_poly.type
_entity_poly.pdbx_seq_one_letter_code
_entity_poly.pdbx_strand_id
1 'polypeptide(L)'
;MRSALANETLVDCRWHYLRGEEVVIVSHWRMHFTADGTLRLAVDGERAETLPPLPRVGLHFQVADQQAPVSWLGLGPHENYPDRRSSACFARWEQPLAAMTTPYIFPTENGLRCDTQALDWGALAHQRSFPLLRSAMEHPSADGDRPLAQDAGRRRRVDHPRRPAYGGGRR
;
A
#
# COMPACT_ATOMS: atom_id res chain seq x y z
N MET A 1 23.66 11.03 9.26
CA MET A 1 23.65 12.49 9.04
C MET A 1 22.19 12.90 8.80
N ARG A 2 21.54 13.54 9.77
CA ARG A 2 20.16 14.05 9.62
C ARG A 2 20.26 15.44 8.98
N SER A 3 19.89 15.56 7.71
CA SER A 3 19.69 16.87 7.09
C SER A 3 18.26 17.30 7.40
N ALA A 4 18.10 18.41 8.13
CA ALA A 4 16.81 19.00 8.42
C ALA A 4 16.36 19.84 7.21
N LEU A 5 15.40 19.32 6.45
CA LEU A 5 14.44 20.14 5.71
C LEU A 5 13.28 20.34 6.69
N ALA A 6 13.10 21.55 7.21
CA ALA A 6 12.43 21.81 8.48
C ALA A 6 10.98 21.31 8.63
N ASN A 7 10.30 20.88 7.55
CA ASN A 7 8.91 20.40 7.57
C ASN A 7 8.71 19.11 6.75
N GLU A 8 9.78 18.32 6.52
CA GLU A 8 9.68 17.08 5.77
C GLU A 8 10.16 15.91 6.62
N THR A 9 9.50 14.76 6.48
CA THR A 9 9.86 13.54 7.19
C THR A 9 10.21 12.43 6.20
N LEU A 10 11.38 11.83 6.39
CA LEU A 10 11.81 10.65 5.67
C LEU A 10 11.74 9.44 6.59
N VAL A 11 11.04 8.39 6.14
CA VAL A 11 10.97 7.10 6.81
C VAL A 11 11.51 6.04 5.85
N ASP A 12 12.54 5.32 6.31
CA ASP A 12 13.19 4.25 5.57
C ASP A 12 12.98 2.93 6.34
N CYS A 13 12.31 1.98 5.70
CA CYS A 13 11.96 0.69 6.30
C CYS A 13 12.41 -0.46 5.40
N ARG A 14 13.02 -1.49 5.99
CA ARG A 14 13.26 -2.78 5.33
C ARG A 14 12.48 -3.88 6.03
N TRP A 15 11.76 -4.67 5.25
CA TRP A 15 10.97 -5.80 5.70
C TRP A 15 11.54 -7.08 5.13
N HIS A 16 11.61 -8.11 5.98
CA HIS A 16 12.08 -9.44 5.62
C HIS A 16 10.93 -10.41 5.89
N TYR A 17 10.43 -11.06 4.85
CA TYR A 17 9.37 -12.06 4.95
C TYR A 17 10.01 -13.44 4.91
N LEU A 18 9.63 -14.30 5.85
CA LEU A 18 10.26 -15.60 6.03
C LEU A 18 9.32 -16.76 5.69
N ARG A 19 9.90 -17.85 5.19
CA ARG A 19 9.27 -19.18 5.11
C ARG A 19 10.10 -20.12 5.98
N GLY A 20 9.64 -20.37 7.20
CA GLY A 20 10.49 -20.94 8.24
C GLY A 20 11.58 -19.93 8.62
N GLU A 21 12.85 -20.32 8.51
CA GLU A 21 14.01 -19.46 8.79
C GLU A 21 14.59 -18.79 7.54
N GLU A 22 14.13 -19.18 6.35
CA GLU A 22 14.59 -18.62 5.07
C GLU A 22 13.90 -17.29 4.79
N VAL A 23 14.67 -16.24 4.50
CA VAL A 23 14.13 -14.97 3.98
C VAL A 23 13.78 -15.17 2.51
N VAL A 24 12.50 -15.07 2.17
CA VAL A 24 11.98 -15.35 0.82
C VAL A 24 11.53 -14.09 0.08
N ILE A 25 11.24 -13.01 0.78
CA ILE A 25 11.00 -11.68 0.19
C ILE A 25 11.70 -10.64 1.06
N VAL A 26 12.36 -9.68 0.43
CA VAL A 26 12.83 -8.45 1.07
C VAL A 26 12.14 -7.29 0.39
N SER A 27 11.60 -6.34 1.16
CA SER A 27 11.09 -5.08 0.60
C SER A 27 11.71 -3.87 1.30
N HIS A 28 12.07 -2.86 0.52
CA HIS A 28 12.65 -1.60 0.98
C HIS A 28 11.69 -0.46 0.63
N TRP A 29 11.22 0.23 1.67
CA TRP A 29 10.22 1.28 1.59
C TRP A 29 10.87 2.60 1.95
N ARG A 30 10.77 3.55 1.04
CA ARG A 30 11.26 4.92 1.22
C ARG A 30 10.06 5.85 1.12
N MET A 31 9.65 6.36 2.27
CA MET A 31 8.51 7.24 2.43
C MET A 31 9.00 8.66 2.69
N HIS A 32 8.56 9.61 1.88
CA HIS A 32 8.84 11.03 2.03
C HIS A 32 7.52 11.77 2.20
N PHE A 33 7.31 12.28 3.41
CA PHE A 33 6.20 13.16 3.76
C PHE A 33 6.67 14.59 3.56
N THR A 34 6.08 15.27 2.59
CA THR A 34 6.38 16.67 2.26
C THR A 34 5.51 17.63 3.08
N ALA A 35 5.92 18.89 3.14
CA ALA A 35 5.24 19.92 3.93
C ALA A 35 3.81 20.23 3.47
N ASP A 36 3.47 19.91 2.21
CA ASP A 36 2.14 20.07 1.62
C ASP A 36 1.20 18.87 1.89
N GLY A 37 1.65 17.89 2.68
CA GLY A 37 0.88 16.69 3.02
C GLY A 37 0.99 15.55 2.02
N THR A 38 1.79 15.70 0.95
CA THR A 38 2.00 14.61 -0.02
C THR A 38 2.88 13.49 0.58
N LEU A 39 2.46 12.24 0.39
CA LEU A 39 3.31 11.07 0.59
C LEU A 39 3.90 10.65 -0.75
N ARG A 40 5.22 10.74 -0.88
CA ARG A 40 5.97 10.08 -1.96
C ARG A 40 6.50 8.76 -1.46
N LEU A 41 6.09 7.68 -2.10
CA LEU A 41 6.47 6.32 -1.72
C LEU A 41 7.24 5.65 -2.86
N ALA A 42 8.43 5.15 -2.55
CA ALA A 42 9.18 4.24 -3.40
C ALA A 42 9.32 2.90 -2.69
N VAL A 43 8.97 1.82 -3.38
CA VAL A 43 9.08 0.45 -2.87
C VAL A 43 9.89 -0.36 -3.86
N ASP A 44 10.98 -0.94 -3.39
CA ASP A 44 11.77 -1.92 -4.11
C ASP A 44 11.67 -3.25 -3.37
N GLY A 45 11.85 -4.36 -4.08
CA GLY A 45 11.85 -5.65 -3.43
C GLY A 45 12.49 -6.74 -4.27
N GLU A 46 12.96 -7.75 -3.55
CA GLU A 46 13.57 -8.94 -4.10
C GLU A 46 12.78 -10.14 -3.59
N ARG A 47 12.65 -11.16 -4.43
CA ARG A 47 12.03 -12.44 -4.08
C ARG A 47 13.02 -13.56 -4.30
N ALA A 48 12.95 -14.60 -3.47
CA ALA A 48 13.68 -15.83 -3.71
C ALA A 48 13.15 -16.53 -4.97
N GLU A 49 14.06 -17.14 -5.73
CA GLU A 49 13.71 -17.96 -6.90
C GLU A 49 12.91 -19.20 -6.53
N THR A 50 13.05 -19.67 -5.28
CA THR A 50 12.32 -20.81 -4.71
C THR A 50 10.84 -20.51 -4.46
N LEU A 51 10.39 -19.26 -4.63
CA LEU A 51 8.98 -18.92 -4.60
C LEU A 51 8.33 -19.19 -5.96
N PRO A 52 7.09 -19.74 -5.97
CA PRO A 52 6.29 -19.74 -7.19
C PRO A 52 6.05 -18.29 -7.67
N PRO A 53 5.58 -18.10 -8.91
CA PRO A 53 5.18 -16.78 -9.40
C PRO A 53 4.24 -16.10 -8.40
N LEU A 54 4.59 -14.86 -8.01
CA LEU A 54 3.76 -14.09 -7.09
C LEU A 54 2.47 -13.68 -7.83
N PRO A 55 1.29 -13.87 -7.24
CA PRO A 55 0.04 -13.49 -7.88
C PRO A 55 -0.02 -11.98 -8.11
N ARG A 56 0.47 -11.18 -7.15
CA ARG A 56 0.59 -9.71 -7.25
C ARG A 56 1.73 -9.19 -6.39
N VAL A 57 2.24 -8.02 -6.77
CA VAL A 57 3.12 -7.17 -5.96
C VAL A 57 2.52 -5.77 -5.96
N GLY A 58 2.23 -5.23 -4.78
CA GLY A 58 1.58 -3.93 -4.65
C GLY A 58 1.24 -3.59 -3.20
N LEU A 59 0.48 -2.51 -3.05
CA LEU A 59 0.05 -1.99 -1.75
C LEU A 59 -1.42 -2.34 -1.51
N HIS A 60 -1.73 -2.68 -0.28
CA HIS A 60 -3.11 -2.88 0.16
C HIS A 60 -3.34 -2.10 1.45
N PHE A 61 -4.37 -1.28 1.47
CA PHE A 61 -4.78 -0.49 2.62
C PHE A 61 -6.28 -0.26 2.58
N GLN A 62 -6.88 -0.08 3.75
CA GLN A 62 -8.27 0.28 3.91
C GLN A 62 -8.37 1.78 4.13
N VAL A 63 -9.27 2.43 3.41
CA VAL A 63 -9.62 3.84 3.64
C VAL A 63 -11.00 3.93 4.30
N ALA A 64 -11.25 5.03 5.00
CA ALA A 64 -12.58 5.32 5.53
C ALA A 64 -13.59 5.39 4.38
N ASP A 65 -14.87 5.07 4.64
CA ASP A 65 -15.91 5.27 3.64
C ASP A 65 -16.03 6.76 3.33
N GLN A 66 -16.02 7.08 2.04
CA GLN A 66 -15.99 8.44 1.53
C GLN A 66 -17.26 8.80 0.76
N GLN A 67 -18.14 7.82 0.49
CA GLN A 67 -19.36 7.99 -0.33
C GLN A 67 -19.13 8.74 -1.65
N ALA A 68 -17.90 8.70 -2.17
CA ALA A 68 -17.45 9.39 -3.36
C ALA A 68 -17.33 8.40 -4.54
N PRO A 69 -17.59 8.85 -5.79
CA PRO A 69 -17.25 8.05 -6.96
C PRO A 69 -15.73 7.86 -7.05
N VAL A 70 -15.34 6.81 -7.76
CA VAL A 70 -13.95 6.52 -8.07
C VAL A 70 -13.67 7.02 -9.48
N SER A 71 -12.72 7.94 -9.61
CA SER A 71 -12.25 8.47 -10.89
C SER A 71 -10.83 8.01 -11.17
N TRP A 72 -10.52 7.58 -12.39
CA TRP A 72 -9.17 7.17 -12.75
C TRP A 72 -8.82 7.50 -14.20
N LEU A 73 -7.54 7.79 -14.44
CA LEU A 73 -6.96 7.87 -15.79
C LEU A 73 -6.25 6.55 -16.08
N GLY A 74 -6.80 5.73 -16.98
CA GLY A 74 -6.25 4.40 -17.25
C GLY A 74 -7.14 3.57 -18.17
N LEU A 75 -6.91 2.26 -18.20
CA LEU A 75 -7.77 1.33 -18.94
C LEU A 75 -9.09 1.11 -18.22
N GLY A 76 -10.18 1.16 -18.97
CA GLY A 76 -11.53 0.99 -18.47
C GLY A 76 -12.59 1.02 -19.57
N PRO A 77 -13.87 1.19 -19.21
CA PRO A 77 -14.38 1.40 -17.85
C PRO A 77 -14.47 0.11 -17.02
N HIS A 78 -14.52 -1.04 -17.68
CA HIS A 78 -14.71 -2.35 -17.05
C HIS A 78 -13.41 -2.94 -16.49
N GLU A 79 -13.58 -3.98 -15.69
CA GLU A 79 -12.50 -4.82 -15.19
C GLU A 79 -11.62 -5.34 -16.33
N ASN A 80 -10.31 -5.21 -16.18
CA ASN A 80 -9.32 -5.69 -17.13
C ASN A 80 -8.04 -6.16 -16.41
N TYR A 81 -7.43 -7.21 -16.96
CA TYR A 81 -6.22 -7.85 -16.43
C TYR A 81 -5.07 -7.80 -17.44
N PRO A 82 -3.80 -7.98 -17.02
CA PRO A 82 -2.66 -7.90 -17.94
C PRO A 82 -2.77 -8.80 -19.17
N ASP A 83 -3.39 -9.97 -19.02
CA ASP A 83 -3.69 -10.97 -20.05
C ASP A 83 -5.05 -10.74 -20.75
N ARG A 84 -5.93 -9.89 -20.20
CA ARG A 84 -7.29 -9.61 -20.71
C ARG A 84 -7.63 -8.12 -20.62
N ARG A 85 -7.07 -7.32 -21.52
CA ARG A 85 -7.27 -5.84 -21.54
C ARG A 85 -7.54 -5.22 -22.91
N SER A 86 -7.56 -6.00 -23.99
CA SER A 86 -7.68 -5.46 -25.37
C SER A 86 -8.97 -4.71 -25.66
N SER A 87 -10.05 -4.99 -24.92
CA SER A 87 -11.33 -4.29 -25.04
C SER A 87 -11.43 -3.01 -24.21
N ALA A 88 -10.47 -2.76 -23.33
CA ALA A 88 -10.48 -1.58 -22.47
C ALA A 88 -9.84 -0.38 -23.19
N CYS A 89 -10.48 0.78 -23.08
CA CYS A 89 -9.98 2.02 -23.65
C CYS A 89 -9.23 2.82 -22.59
N PHE A 90 -8.12 3.45 -23.00
CA PHE A 90 -7.39 4.38 -22.14
C PHE A 90 -8.07 5.75 -22.15
N ALA A 91 -8.66 6.15 -21.03
CA ALA A 91 -9.34 7.43 -20.87
C ALA A 91 -9.44 7.83 -19.40
N ARG A 92 -10.07 8.98 -19.13
CA ARG A 92 -10.56 9.34 -17.81
C ARG A 92 -11.93 8.70 -17.62
N TRP A 93 -12.05 7.85 -16.60
CA TRP A 93 -13.28 7.16 -16.22
C TRP A 93 -13.75 7.62 -14.84
N GLU A 94 -15.04 7.50 -14.59
CA GLU A 94 -15.64 7.70 -13.28
C GLU A 94 -16.76 6.68 -13.07
N GLN A 95 -16.78 6.02 -11.91
CA GLN A 95 -17.82 5.06 -11.54
C GLN A 95 -18.18 5.16 -10.05
N PRO A 96 -19.44 4.85 -9.67
CA PRO A 96 -19.77 4.67 -8.27
C PRO A 96 -18.95 3.50 -7.70
N LEU A 97 -18.61 3.56 -6.40
CA LEU A 97 -17.82 2.51 -5.75
C LEU A 97 -18.43 1.11 -5.96
N ALA A 98 -19.75 0.97 -5.96
CA ALA A 98 -20.44 -0.30 -6.21
C ALA A 98 -20.14 -0.92 -7.59
N ALA A 99 -19.90 -0.11 -8.62
CA ALA A 99 -19.52 -0.58 -9.97
C ALA A 99 -18.04 -0.97 -10.07
N MET A 100 -17.24 -0.71 -9.03
CA MET A 100 -15.84 -1.11 -8.99
C MET A 100 -15.63 -2.59 -8.69
N THR A 101 -16.69 -3.37 -8.49
CA THR A 101 -16.67 -4.81 -8.18
C THR A 101 -17.51 -5.56 -9.21
N THR A 102 -17.00 -6.70 -9.68
CA THR A 102 -17.75 -7.60 -10.55
C THR A 102 -18.40 -8.71 -9.71
N PRO A 103 -19.74 -8.85 -9.73
CA PRO A 103 -20.46 -9.77 -8.86
C PRO A 103 -20.41 -11.22 -9.39
N TYR A 104 -19.23 -11.83 -9.35
CA TYR A 104 -19.09 -13.25 -9.67
C TYR A 104 -19.83 -14.11 -8.63
N ILE A 105 -20.51 -15.16 -9.11
CA ILE A 105 -21.26 -16.11 -8.26
C ILE A 105 -20.35 -16.72 -7.19
N PHE A 106 -19.10 -17.00 -7.54
CA PHE A 106 -18.06 -17.42 -6.61
C PHE A 106 -17.12 -16.25 -6.33
N PRO A 107 -17.09 -15.73 -5.08
CA PRO A 107 -16.23 -14.63 -4.72
C PRO A 107 -14.76 -14.95 -4.97
N THR A 108 -14.13 -14.14 -5.81
CA THR A 108 -12.72 -14.20 -6.18
C THR A 108 -12.18 -12.77 -6.33
N GLU A 109 -10.90 -12.62 -6.65
CA GLU A 109 -10.40 -11.31 -7.07
C GLU A 109 -11.19 -10.78 -8.27
N ASN A 110 -11.62 -9.53 -8.18
CA ASN A 110 -12.30 -8.84 -9.25
C ASN A 110 -12.02 -7.32 -9.18
N GLY A 111 -12.36 -6.60 -10.24
CA GLY A 111 -12.28 -5.15 -10.32
C GLY A 111 -10.89 -4.58 -10.60
N LEU A 112 -9.96 -5.34 -11.19
CA LEU A 112 -8.67 -4.79 -11.61
C LEU A 112 -8.82 -3.79 -12.76
N ARG A 113 -8.08 -2.67 -12.72
CA ARG A 113 -7.91 -1.70 -13.81
C ARG A 113 -6.42 -1.50 -14.07
N CYS A 114 -5.94 -2.03 -15.19
CA CYS A 114 -4.54 -1.92 -15.59
C CYS A 114 -4.20 -0.50 -16.09
N ASP A 115 -2.89 -0.21 -16.10
CA ASP A 115 -2.30 1.04 -16.59
C ASP A 115 -2.95 2.33 -16.02
N THR A 116 -3.39 2.29 -14.76
CA THR A 116 -3.93 3.46 -14.08
C THR A 116 -2.81 4.41 -13.71
N GLN A 117 -2.82 5.63 -14.28
CA GLN A 117 -1.80 6.66 -14.05
C GLN A 117 -2.22 7.72 -13.03
N ALA A 118 -3.52 7.86 -12.81
CA ALA A 118 -4.08 8.72 -11.77
C ALA A 118 -5.34 8.09 -11.20
N LEU A 119 -5.54 8.25 -9.90
CA LEU A 119 -6.73 7.83 -9.17
C LEU A 119 -7.14 8.96 -8.24
N ASP A 120 -8.41 9.30 -8.29
CA ASP A 120 -9.05 10.28 -7.42
C ASP A 120 -10.26 9.59 -6.76
N TRP A 121 -10.22 9.47 -5.43
CA TRP A 121 -11.30 8.89 -4.64
C TRP A 121 -11.39 9.60 -3.28
N GLY A 122 -12.31 10.57 -3.19
CA GLY A 122 -12.47 11.41 -1.99
C GLY A 122 -11.17 12.14 -1.62
N ALA A 123 -10.69 11.93 -0.40
CA ALA A 123 -9.44 12.47 0.13
C ALA A 123 -8.18 11.72 -0.37
N LEU A 124 -8.33 10.60 -1.08
CA LEU A 124 -7.22 9.86 -1.65
C LEU A 124 -7.00 10.28 -3.11
N ALA A 125 -5.83 10.85 -3.38
CA ALA A 125 -5.34 11.05 -4.74
C ALA A 125 -4.01 10.33 -4.93
N HIS A 126 -3.86 9.63 -6.05
CA HIS A 126 -2.61 8.99 -6.46
C HIS A 126 -2.24 9.45 -7.86
N GLN A 127 -0.95 9.72 -8.07
CA GLN A 127 -0.37 9.99 -9.39
C GLN A 127 0.82 9.06 -9.65
N ARG A 128 0.92 8.56 -10.89
CA ARG A 128 1.85 7.55 -11.48
C ARG A 128 1.16 6.23 -11.80
N SER A 129 1.80 5.42 -12.65
CA SER A 129 1.28 4.14 -13.13
C SER A 129 1.28 3.06 -12.04
N PHE A 130 0.11 2.51 -11.74
CA PHE A 130 -0.09 1.33 -10.91
C PHE A 130 -1.36 0.60 -11.38
N PRO A 131 -1.45 -0.72 -11.20
CA PRO A 131 -2.73 -1.40 -11.35
C PRO A 131 -3.62 -1.08 -10.14
N LEU A 132 -4.85 -0.60 -10.39
CA LEU A 132 -5.83 -0.37 -9.34
C LEU A 132 -6.69 -1.61 -9.16
N LEU A 133 -6.72 -2.15 -7.95
CA LEU A 133 -7.58 -3.27 -7.59
C LEU A 133 -8.45 -2.92 -6.39
N ARG A 134 -9.74 -3.25 -6.47
CA ARG A 134 -10.59 -3.32 -5.28
C ARG A 134 -10.68 -4.77 -4.81
N SER A 135 -10.26 -5.03 -3.58
CA SER A 135 -10.58 -6.29 -2.91
C SER A 135 -11.83 -6.09 -2.06
N ALA A 136 -12.96 -6.70 -2.45
CA ALA A 136 -14.10 -6.81 -1.55
C ALA A 136 -13.83 -7.96 -0.58
N MET A 137 -13.23 -7.69 0.59
CA MET A 137 -13.40 -8.59 1.72
C MET A 137 -14.76 -8.26 2.33
N GLU A 138 -15.80 -8.97 1.90
CA GLU A 138 -16.97 -9.13 2.74
C GLU A 138 -16.52 -9.96 3.95
N HIS A 139 -16.23 -9.31 5.06
CA HIS A 139 -16.20 -10.00 6.34
C HIS A 139 -17.67 -10.24 6.72
N PRO A 140 -18.18 -11.49 6.72
CA PRO A 140 -19.33 -11.77 7.56
C PRO A 140 -18.87 -11.45 8.98
N SER A 141 -19.58 -10.55 9.65
CA SER A 141 -19.44 -10.30 11.08
C SER A 141 -19.67 -11.63 11.79
N ALA A 142 -18.60 -12.35 12.07
CA ALA A 142 -18.62 -13.50 12.94
C ALA A 142 -18.44 -12.99 14.37
N ASP A 143 -19.56 -12.94 15.10
CA ASP A 143 -19.54 -13.10 16.55
C ASP A 143 -18.61 -14.27 16.90
N GLY A 144 -17.64 -14.03 17.77
CA GLY A 144 -16.75 -15.07 18.28
C GLY A 144 -15.34 -14.56 18.58
N ASP A 145 -15.16 -14.07 19.80
CA ASP A 145 -13.86 -13.85 20.42
C ASP A 145 -12.93 -15.06 20.23
N ARG A 146 -11.97 -14.93 19.31
CA ARG A 146 -10.75 -15.72 19.29
C ARG A 146 -9.57 -14.78 19.08
N PRO A 147 -8.70 -14.59 20.09
CA PRO A 147 -7.52 -13.77 19.91
C PRO A 147 -6.59 -14.47 18.91
N LEU A 148 -6.40 -13.84 17.75
CA LEU A 148 -5.29 -14.15 16.86
C LEU A 148 -4.01 -13.94 17.66
N ALA A 149 -3.29 -15.02 17.93
CA ALA A 149 -2.00 -14.99 18.59
C ALA A 149 -1.05 -14.11 17.78
N GLN A 150 -0.83 -12.89 18.27
CA GLN A 150 0.29 -12.06 17.86
C GLN A 150 1.53 -12.70 18.48
N ASP A 151 2.20 -13.58 17.76
CA ASP A 151 3.54 -13.98 18.15
C ASP A 151 4.44 -12.75 17.99
N ALA A 152 4.76 -12.16 19.13
CA ALA A 152 5.46 -10.91 19.25
C ALA A 152 6.92 -11.11 18.81
N GLY A 153 7.14 -10.95 17.50
CA GLY A 153 8.45 -10.82 16.90
C GLY A 153 9.28 -9.79 17.65
N ARG A 154 10.26 -10.31 18.40
CA ARG A 154 11.27 -9.64 19.22
C ARG A 154 11.62 -8.24 18.72
N ARG A 155 11.08 -7.20 19.38
CA ARG A 155 11.44 -5.80 19.15
C ARG A 155 12.94 -5.61 19.39
N ARG A 156 13.72 -5.35 18.32
CA ARG A 156 15.09 -4.87 18.47
C ARG A 156 15.05 -3.35 18.73
N ARG A 157 15.77 -2.98 19.78
CA ARG A 157 15.91 -1.65 20.36
C ARG A 157 16.44 -0.65 19.32
N VAL A 158 15.78 0.49 19.20
CA VAL A 158 16.32 1.66 18.49
C VAL A 158 17.32 2.33 19.43
N ASP A 159 18.61 2.28 19.12
CA ASP A 159 19.60 3.04 19.87
C ASP A 159 19.51 4.53 19.49
N HIS A 160 19.27 5.36 20.50
CA HIS A 160 19.35 6.81 20.41
C HIS A 160 20.75 7.27 20.88
N PRO A 161 21.42 8.20 20.19
CA PRO A 161 22.63 8.80 20.73
C PRO A 161 22.30 9.56 22.02
N ARG A 162 23.02 9.25 23.10
CA ARG A 162 22.91 9.96 24.38
C ARG A 162 23.30 11.42 24.18
N ARG A 163 22.45 12.36 24.62
CA ARG A 163 22.77 13.80 24.66
C ARG A 163 23.93 14.03 25.66
N PRO A 164 24.88 14.93 25.37
CA PRO A 164 25.84 15.37 26.38
C PRO A 164 25.13 16.24 27.45
N ALA A 165 25.53 16.07 28.71
CA ALA A 165 25.01 16.85 29.82
C ALA A 165 25.45 18.32 29.69
N TYR A 166 24.48 19.24 29.72
CA TYR A 166 24.78 20.66 29.90
C TYR A 166 25.24 20.89 31.35
N GLY A 167 26.52 21.23 31.53
CA GLY A 167 27.05 21.71 32.79
C GLY A 167 26.45 23.06 33.14
N GLY A 168 25.69 23.10 34.24
CA GLY A 168 25.18 24.34 34.82
C GLY A 168 26.31 25.10 35.53
N GLY A 169 26.77 26.19 34.92
CA GLY A 169 27.49 27.23 35.63
C GLY A 169 26.50 28.19 36.29
N ARG A 170 26.63 28.41 37.60
CA ARG A 170 26.11 29.61 38.26
C ARG A 170 27.04 30.06 39.38
N ARG A 171 27.54 31.29 39.15
CA ARG A 171 27.93 32.37 40.07
C ARG A 171 29.19 32.20 40.89
#